data_AF-A0A5B8RKS7-F1
#
_entry.id   AF-A0A5B8RKS7-F1
#
_cell.length_a   1.000
_cell.length_b   1.000
_cell.length_c   1.000
_cell.angle_alpha   90.00
_cell.angle_beta   90.00
_cell.angle_gamma   90.00
#
_symmetry.space_group_name_H-M   'P 1'
#
loop_
_entity.id
_entity.type
_entity.pdbx_description
1 polymer ?
#
loop_
_entity_poly.entity_id
_entity_poly.type
_entity_poly.pdbx_seq_one_letter_code
_entity_poly.pdbx_strand_id
1 'polypeptide(L)'
;MCHHKAPHRPWDPDEKHAHMYDDIEIPEPETINDDYSNRAYAATEAAMRIDQDLNDEDLKGRIPPANLSSAELKSWKYQKYIKDYLRCVASIDDNVGRLLDYLDMEGIADNTIVIYTSDQGFFLGDHGWYDKRFMYEESLRMPFIVRYPREIKPGTVQDSMALNVDFAETFLDYAGLPIPEDMQGYSLRPLMEERTPKDWRTSMYYRYWEHLSLPHKVGAHYGLRTERYKLVYYYGEALGSKGAIDESRTPEWELFDLEKDPMELNSVYDDPDYQEVLKELKQELDRLKFELKDTK
;
A
#
# COMPACT_ATOMS: atom_id res chain seq x y z
N MET A 1 0.34 21.42 -4.15
CA MET A 1 0.77 20.08 -3.69
C MET A 1 2.25 19.94 -3.95
N CYS A 2 3.01 19.35 -3.02
CA CYS A 2 4.44 19.06 -3.17
C CYS A 2 4.58 17.54 -3.30
N HIS A 3 5.01 17.04 -4.45
CA HIS A 3 5.10 15.60 -4.71
C HIS A 3 6.58 15.19 -4.83
N HIS A 4 6.96 14.16 -4.08
CA HIS A 4 8.25 13.51 -4.23
C HIS A 4 8.06 12.23 -5.03
N LYS A 5 8.90 12.03 -6.06
CA LYS A 5 8.93 10.77 -6.79
C LYS A 5 9.58 9.67 -5.95
N ALA A 6 10.68 9.99 -5.27
CA ALA A 6 11.26 9.10 -4.27
C ALA A 6 10.22 8.80 -3.16
N PRO A 7 10.21 7.61 -2.54
CA PRO A 7 11.17 6.52 -2.72
C PRO A 7 10.76 5.55 -3.85
N HIS A 8 10.01 5.98 -4.86
CA HIS A 8 9.82 5.15 -6.05
C HIS A 8 11.18 4.78 -6.68
N ARG A 9 11.29 3.56 -7.21
CA ARG A 9 12.45 3.08 -7.98
C ARG A 9 12.91 4.12 -9.01
N PRO A 10 14.23 4.32 -9.19
CA PRO A 10 15.30 3.36 -8.84
C PRO A 10 15.99 3.61 -7.48
N TRP A 11 15.40 4.34 -6.52
CA TRP A 11 15.97 4.54 -5.16
C TRP A 11 17.33 5.25 -5.14
N ASP A 12 17.40 6.43 -5.75
CA ASP A 12 18.57 7.31 -5.65
C ASP A 12 18.37 8.34 -4.53
N PRO A 13 19.14 8.26 -3.42
CA PRO A 13 19.06 9.24 -2.34
C PRO A 13 19.88 10.50 -2.63
N ASP A 14 19.69 11.52 -1.80
CA ASP A 14 20.61 12.66 -1.72
C ASP A 14 22.02 12.17 -1.34
N GLU A 15 23.06 12.81 -1.90
CA GLU A 15 24.47 12.46 -1.67
C GLU A 15 24.81 12.42 -0.17
N LYS A 16 24.20 13.29 0.65
CA LYS A 16 24.47 13.31 2.10
C LYS A 16 24.08 12.01 2.81
N HIS A 17 23.15 11.24 2.25
CA HIS A 17 22.64 9.99 2.81
C HIS A 17 23.21 8.74 2.12
N ALA A 18 24.10 8.90 1.12
CA ALA A 18 24.60 7.79 0.31
C ALA A 18 25.25 6.65 1.13
N HIS A 19 25.80 6.98 2.30
CA HIS A 19 26.46 6.03 3.20
C HIS A 19 25.66 5.70 4.47
N MET A 20 24.44 6.25 4.60
CA MET A 20 23.57 5.94 5.74
C MET A 20 23.28 4.43 5.76
N TYR A 21 23.40 3.78 6.91
CA TYR A 21 23.19 2.32 7.08
C TYR A 21 24.24 1.40 6.42
N ASP A 22 25.40 1.87 5.93
CA ASP A 22 26.42 0.97 5.38
C ASP A 22 26.85 -0.11 6.38
N ASP A 23 27.06 0.27 7.64
CA ASP A 23 27.50 -0.61 8.74
C ASP A 23 26.35 -1.23 9.56
N ILE A 24 25.11 -1.06 9.11
CA ILE A 24 23.92 -1.58 9.80
C ILE A 24 23.33 -2.72 8.98
N GLU A 25 23.10 -3.86 9.59
CA GLU A 25 22.30 -4.93 8.98
C GLU A 25 20.82 -4.65 9.26
N ILE A 26 20.01 -4.53 8.21
CA ILE A 26 18.57 -4.28 8.35
C ILE A 26 17.87 -5.62 8.56
N PRO A 27 17.03 -5.79 9.59
CA PRO A 27 16.31 -7.04 9.81
C PRO A 27 15.44 -7.41 8.61
N GLU A 28 15.51 -8.67 8.18
CA GLU A 28 14.63 -9.20 7.15
C GLU A 28 13.20 -9.38 7.70
N PRO A 29 12.15 -9.10 6.90
CA PRO A 29 10.78 -9.45 7.27
C PRO A 29 10.63 -10.95 7.49
N GLU A 30 9.78 -11.35 8.43
CA GLU A 30 9.50 -12.77 8.72
C GLU A 30 8.97 -13.52 7.47
N THR A 31 8.33 -12.79 6.56
CA THR A 31 7.73 -13.30 5.34
C THR A 31 8.68 -13.31 4.12
N ILE A 32 9.97 -12.98 4.27
CA ILE A 32 10.92 -12.88 3.13
C ILE A 32 11.09 -14.20 2.33
N ASN A 33 10.81 -15.33 2.99
CA ASN A 33 10.92 -16.68 2.43
C ASN A 33 9.57 -17.36 2.19
N ASP A 34 8.50 -16.57 2.11
CA ASP A 34 7.18 -17.05 1.71
C ASP A 34 7.24 -17.80 0.37
N ASP A 35 6.60 -18.96 0.32
CA ASP A 35 6.58 -19.86 -0.85
C ASP A 35 5.24 -19.83 -1.60
N TYR A 36 4.30 -19.02 -1.12
CA TYR A 36 2.97 -18.80 -1.71
C TYR A 36 2.07 -20.03 -1.75
N SER A 37 2.42 -21.15 -1.09
CA SER A 37 1.72 -22.43 -1.29
C SER A 37 0.27 -22.44 -0.78
N ASN A 38 -0.06 -21.54 0.15
CA ASN A 38 -1.36 -21.45 0.83
C ASN A 38 -2.20 -20.28 0.31
N ARG A 39 -1.94 -19.83 -0.92
CA ARG A 39 -2.50 -18.63 -1.55
C ARG A 39 -2.84 -18.86 -3.02
N ALA A 40 -3.51 -17.89 -3.64
CA ALA A 40 -3.84 -17.95 -5.05
C ALA A 40 -2.56 -18.00 -5.92
N TYR A 41 -2.62 -18.68 -7.06
CA TYR A 41 -1.50 -18.80 -7.98
C TYR A 41 -1.02 -17.44 -8.50
N ALA A 42 -1.89 -16.41 -8.51
CA ALA A 42 -1.53 -15.03 -8.81
C ALA A 42 -0.31 -14.53 -8.00
N ALA A 43 -0.15 -14.93 -6.74
CA ALA A 43 1.04 -14.61 -5.93
C ALA A 43 2.30 -15.30 -6.48
N THR A 44 2.19 -16.56 -6.87
CA THR A 44 3.31 -17.31 -7.49
C THR A 44 3.70 -16.75 -8.86
N GLU A 45 2.74 -16.27 -9.65
CA GLU A 45 2.99 -15.77 -11.01
C GLU A 45 3.67 -14.39 -11.04
N ALA A 46 3.51 -13.59 -9.99
CA ALA A 46 4.06 -12.24 -9.92
C ALA A 46 5.59 -12.20 -10.11
N ALA A 47 6.05 -11.20 -10.88
CA ALA A 47 7.43 -10.91 -11.20
C ALA A 47 7.89 -9.63 -10.48
N MET A 48 8.06 -9.76 -9.18
CA MET A 48 8.46 -8.67 -8.27
C MET A 48 9.25 -9.18 -7.06
N ARG A 49 9.94 -10.31 -7.20
CA ARG A 49 10.76 -10.92 -6.14
C ARG A 49 12.12 -10.25 -6.06
N ILE A 50 12.61 -10.07 -4.84
CA ILE A 50 13.92 -9.46 -4.57
C ILE A 50 15.05 -10.26 -5.24
N ASP A 51 15.01 -11.58 -5.13
CA ASP A 51 16.07 -12.45 -5.62
C ASP A 51 16.06 -12.61 -7.15
N GLN A 52 14.89 -12.52 -7.77
CA GLN A 52 14.70 -12.83 -9.20
C GLN A 52 14.53 -11.60 -10.08
N ASP A 53 13.79 -10.59 -9.63
CA ASP A 53 13.24 -9.54 -10.51
C ASP A 53 13.92 -8.17 -10.32
N LEU A 54 14.68 -7.96 -9.24
CA LEU A 54 15.57 -6.79 -9.14
C LEU A 54 16.62 -6.83 -10.24
N ASN A 55 16.74 -5.72 -10.97
CA ASN A 55 17.64 -5.57 -12.12
C ASN A 55 18.94 -4.82 -11.78
N ASP A 56 19.82 -4.64 -12.77
CA ASP A 56 21.11 -3.97 -12.59
C ASP A 56 20.99 -2.49 -12.18
N GLU A 57 19.94 -1.79 -12.62
CA GLU A 57 19.67 -0.39 -12.23
C GLU A 57 19.27 -0.31 -10.76
N ASP A 58 18.43 -1.25 -10.30
CA ASP A 58 18.01 -1.39 -8.92
C ASP A 58 19.21 -1.68 -7.99
N LEU A 59 20.14 -2.53 -8.44
CA LEU A 59 21.34 -2.89 -7.69
C LEU A 59 22.49 -1.90 -7.83
N LYS A 60 22.35 -0.85 -8.65
CA LYS A 60 23.41 0.15 -8.94
C LYS A 60 24.68 -0.50 -9.50
N GLY A 61 24.53 -1.54 -10.31
CA GLY A 61 25.64 -2.32 -10.86
C GLY A 61 26.47 -3.08 -9.82
N ARG A 62 26.02 -3.15 -8.56
CA ARG A 62 26.70 -3.92 -7.52
C ARG A 62 26.60 -5.41 -7.87
N ILE A 63 27.73 -6.11 -7.79
CA ILE A 63 27.82 -7.53 -8.12
C ILE A 63 27.83 -8.35 -6.82
N PRO A 64 26.98 -9.38 -6.69
CA PRO A 64 27.01 -10.25 -5.52
C PRO A 64 28.32 -11.04 -5.44
N PRO A 65 28.78 -11.39 -4.22
CA PRO A 65 29.86 -12.35 -4.04
C PRO A 65 29.65 -13.65 -4.83
N ALA A 66 30.75 -14.28 -5.27
CA ALA A 66 30.67 -15.56 -5.96
C ALA A 66 30.22 -16.69 -5.01
N ASN A 67 29.49 -17.67 -5.55
CA ASN A 67 29.08 -18.90 -4.85
C ASN A 67 28.13 -18.72 -3.65
N LEU A 68 27.33 -17.64 -3.62
CA LEU A 68 26.23 -17.55 -2.67
C LEU A 68 25.17 -18.63 -2.96
N SER A 69 24.63 -19.24 -1.91
CA SER A 69 23.37 -19.99 -2.00
C SER A 69 22.21 -19.08 -2.37
N SER A 70 21.07 -19.65 -2.79
CA SER A 70 19.89 -18.84 -3.14
C SER A 70 19.40 -17.96 -1.98
N ALA A 71 19.44 -18.47 -0.75
CA ALA A 71 19.06 -17.71 0.44
C ALA A 71 20.03 -16.56 0.72
N GLU A 72 21.34 -16.80 0.64
CA GLU A 72 22.35 -15.75 0.83
C GLU A 72 22.28 -14.69 -0.28
N LEU A 73 21.98 -15.07 -1.52
CA LEU A 73 21.79 -14.12 -2.62
C LEU A 73 20.55 -13.24 -2.39
N LYS A 74 19.44 -13.83 -1.95
CA LYS A 74 18.22 -13.08 -1.61
C LYS A 74 18.51 -12.07 -0.50
N SER A 75 19.13 -12.51 0.60
CA SER A 75 19.54 -11.66 1.71
C SER A 75 20.46 -10.53 1.26
N TRP A 76 21.47 -10.84 0.44
CA TRP A 76 22.39 -9.83 -0.09
C TRP A 76 21.66 -8.77 -0.93
N LYS A 77 20.75 -9.18 -1.83
CA LYS A 77 19.97 -8.26 -2.66
C LYS A 77 19.01 -7.43 -1.81
N TYR A 78 18.36 -8.06 -0.83
CA TYR A 78 17.49 -7.38 0.14
C TYR A 78 18.23 -6.25 0.84
N GLN A 79 19.41 -6.51 1.40
CA GLN A 79 20.22 -5.50 2.09
C GLN A 79 20.58 -4.31 1.18
N LYS A 80 20.74 -4.49 -0.13
CA LYS A 80 20.98 -3.36 -1.06
C LYS A 80 19.71 -2.56 -1.31
N TYR A 81 18.64 -3.27 -1.64
CA TYR A 81 17.33 -2.68 -1.88
C TYR A 81 16.84 -1.86 -0.68
N ILE A 82 16.76 -2.46 0.52
CA ILE A 82 16.14 -1.80 1.67
C ILE A 82 16.95 -0.60 2.16
N LYS A 83 18.29 -0.67 2.12
CA LYS A 83 19.15 0.46 2.49
C LYS A 83 18.94 1.63 1.53
N ASP A 84 18.95 1.38 0.22
CA ASP A 84 18.74 2.44 -0.77
C ASP A 84 17.33 3.04 -0.65
N TYR A 85 16.30 2.22 -0.41
CA TYR A 85 14.95 2.69 -0.10
C TYR A 85 14.92 3.63 1.12
N LEU A 86 15.50 3.20 2.26
CA LEU A 86 15.49 3.98 3.51
C LEU A 86 16.33 5.27 3.40
N ARG A 87 17.39 5.28 2.58
CA ARG A 87 18.14 6.51 2.28
C ARG A 87 17.30 7.51 1.49
N CYS A 88 16.47 7.05 0.56
CA CYS A 88 15.51 7.92 -0.11
C CYS A 88 14.49 8.49 0.87
N VAL A 89 13.98 7.68 1.81
CA VAL A 89 13.07 8.15 2.86
C VAL A 89 13.73 9.24 3.69
N ALA A 90 14.98 9.06 4.13
CA ALA A 90 15.73 10.10 4.86
C ALA A 90 15.91 11.38 4.03
N SER A 91 16.13 11.25 2.72
CA SER A 91 16.24 12.40 1.80
C SER A 91 14.93 13.18 1.71
N ILE A 92 13.79 12.49 1.74
CA ILE A 92 12.46 13.11 1.72
C ILE A 92 12.19 13.79 3.06
N ASP A 93 12.51 13.14 4.18
CA ASP A 93 12.33 13.67 5.53
C ASP A 93 12.99 15.04 5.70
N ASP A 94 14.21 15.23 5.21
CA ASP A 94 14.86 16.54 5.21
C ASP A 94 14.11 17.61 4.41
N ASN A 95 13.51 17.23 3.28
CA ASN A 95 12.73 18.17 2.47
C ASN A 95 11.39 18.50 3.12
N VAL A 96 10.78 17.54 3.81
CA VAL A 96 9.62 17.79 4.68
C VAL A 96 10.02 18.76 5.79
N GLY A 97 11.15 18.53 6.48
CA GLY A 97 11.69 19.44 7.49
C GLY A 97 11.85 20.86 6.97
N ARG A 98 12.48 21.04 5.81
CA ARG A 98 12.62 22.36 5.16
C ARG A 98 11.28 23.04 4.88
N LEU A 99 10.27 22.29 4.45
CA LEU A 99 8.92 22.83 4.21
C LEU A 99 8.28 23.26 5.53
N LEU A 100 8.39 22.46 6.58
CA LEU A 100 7.84 22.79 7.90
C LEU A 100 8.54 24.00 8.51
N ASP A 101 9.87 24.06 8.46
CA ASP A 101 10.67 25.21 8.92
C ASP A 101 10.25 26.50 8.20
N TYR A 102 10.00 26.43 6.89
CA TYR A 102 9.52 27.58 6.13
C TYR A 102 8.16 28.08 6.63
N LEU A 103 7.21 27.18 6.91
CA LEU A 103 5.89 27.57 7.44
C LEU A 103 6.01 28.28 8.81
N ASP A 104 6.95 27.83 9.65
CA ASP A 104 7.21 28.41 10.96
C ASP A 104 7.90 29.77 10.83
N MET A 105 8.92 29.89 9.97
CA MET A 105 9.64 31.13 9.68
C MET A 105 8.73 32.23 9.14
N GLU A 106 7.79 31.88 8.26
CA GLU A 106 6.82 32.82 7.70
C GLU A 106 5.64 33.12 8.64
N GLY A 107 5.56 32.43 9.80
CA GLY A 107 4.50 32.63 10.78
C GLY A 107 3.11 32.19 10.31
N ILE A 108 3.03 31.26 9.36
CA ILE A 108 1.78 30.77 8.77
C ILE A 108 1.40 29.35 9.20
N ALA A 109 2.25 28.67 9.98
CA ALA A 109 2.07 27.29 10.40
C ALA A 109 0.72 27.04 11.12
N ASP A 110 0.32 27.93 12.03
CA ASP A 110 -0.94 27.78 12.79
C ASP A 110 -2.19 27.81 11.90
N ASN A 111 -2.12 28.44 10.72
CA ASN A 111 -3.23 28.53 9.77
C ASN A 111 -3.01 27.66 8.52
N THR A 112 -2.12 26.68 8.60
CA THR A 112 -1.82 25.77 7.49
C THR A 112 -2.12 24.34 7.90
N ILE A 113 -3.00 23.68 7.15
CA ILE A 113 -3.17 22.23 7.24
C ILE A 113 -2.03 21.59 6.47
N VAL A 114 -1.22 20.79 7.15
CA VAL A 114 -0.16 19.98 6.52
C VAL A 114 -0.59 18.52 6.57
N ILE A 115 -0.61 17.85 5.42
CA ILE A 115 -0.91 16.43 5.30
C ILE A 115 0.31 15.76 4.68
N TYR A 116 0.86 14.77 5.38
CA TYR A 116 1.90 13.89 4.88
C TYR A 116 1.29 12.51 4.62
N THR A 117 1.37 12.06 3.37
CA THR A 117 0.75 10.80 2.91
C THR A 117 1.55 10.19 1.76
N SER A 118 1.20 8.95 1.42
CA SER A 118 1.63 8.29 0.18
C SER A 118 0.43 8.09 -0.77
N ASP A 119 0.69 7.68 -2.00
CA ASP A 119 -0.33 7.20 -2.95
C ASP A 119 -0.78 5.77 -2.62
N GLN A 120 0.16 4.94 -2.16
CA GLN A 120 -0.06 3.59 -1.64
C GLN A 120 1.08 3.14 -0.71
N GLY A 121 0.99 1.92 -0.17
CA GLY A 121 2.08 1.23 0.50
C GLY A 121 3.16 0.68 -0.45
N PHE A 122 4.05 -0.16 0.08
CA PHE A 122 5.14 -0.78 -0.67
C PHE A 122 5.64 -2.03 0.07
N PHE A 123 5.84 -3.14 -0.64
CA PHE A 123 6.50 -4.31 -0.09
C PHE A 123 7.99 -4.01 0.13
N LEU A 124 8.44 -4.09 1.37
CA LEU A 124 9.83 -3.80 1.76
C LEU A 124 10.58 -5.10 2.00
N GLY A 125 10.35 -6.11 1.16
CA GLY A 125 10.84 -7.48 1.32
C GLY A 125 9.81 -8.44 1.90
N ASP A 126 8.66 -7.92 2.31
CA ASP A 126 7.52 -8.72 2.73
C ASP A 126 7.10 -9.65 1.59
N HIS A 127 6.83 -10.91 1.94
CA HIS A 127 6.57 -12.00 0.99
C HIS A 127 7.68 -12.23 -0.03
N GLY A 128 8.91 -11.78 0.25
CA GLY A 128 10.04 -11.81 -0.67
C GLY A 128 9.92 -10.82 -1.84
N TRP A 129 8.98 -9.88 -1.79
CA TRP A 129 8.67 -8.95 -2.87
C TRP A 129 9.20 -7.53 -2.65
N TYR A 130 9.27 -6.78 -3.75
CA TYR A 130 9.28 -5.32 -3.79
C TYR A 130 8.09 -4.81 -4.62
N ASP A 131 7.84 -3.49 -4.65
CA ASP A 131 6.71 -2.86 -5.36
C ASP A 131 5.35 -2.98 -4.62
N LYS A 132 4.20 -2.79 -5.30
CA LYS A 132 2.90 -2.49 -4.64
C LYS A 132 1.66 -2.94 -5.44
N ARG A 133 1.71 -4.13 -6.03
CA ARG A 133 0.71 -4.55 -7.04
C ARG A 133 -0.45 -5.37 -6.49
N PHE A 134 -0.44 -5.67 -5.20
CA PHE A 134 -1.45 -6.50 -4.54
C PHE A 134 -2.24 -5.71 -3.49
N MET A 135 -3.38 -6.27 -3.09
CA MET A 135 -4.20 -5.80 -1.98
C MET A 135 -3.69 -6.25 -0.59
N TYR A 136 -2.49 -6.86 -0.48
CA TYR A 136 -1.91 -7.16 0.84
C TYR A 136 -1.53 -5.87 1.60
N GLU A 137 -1.50 -5.94 2.92
CA GLU A 137 -1.56 -4.78 3.80
C GLU A 137 -0.36 -3.85 3.65
N GLU A 138 0.82 -4.39 3.39
CA GLU A 138 2.05 -3.62 3.18
C GLU A 138 1.98 -2.77 1.91
N SER A 139 1.24 -3.23 0.89
CA SER A 139 1.00 -2.52 -0.37
C SER A 139 -0.23 -1.61 -0.29
N LEU A 140 -1.24 -2.02 0.47
CA LEU A 140 -2.53 -1.35 0.57
C LEU A 140 -2.52 -0.16 1.54
N ARG A 141 -1.88 -0.32 2.70
CA ARG A 141 -1.90 0.67 3.78
C ARG A 141 -0.83 1.73 3.56
N MET A 142 -1.25 3.00 3.64
CA MET A 142 -0.37 4.16 3.50
C MET A 142 -0.23 4.94 4.82
N PRO A 143 0.88 5.66 5.03
CA PRO A 143 0.95 6.64 6.11
C PRO A 143 -0.03 7.79 5.82
N PHE A 144 -0.68 8.31 6.87
CA PHE A 144 -1.51 9.51 6.79
C PHE A 144 -1.37 10.30 8.09
N ILE A 145 -0.60 11.39 8.04
CA ILE A 145 -0.32 12.26 9.20
C ILE A 145 -0.82 13.65 8.88
N VAL A 146 -1.58 14.25 9.80
CA VAL A 146 -2.14 15.59 9.62
C VAL A 146 -1.73 16.49 10.77
N ARG A 147 -1.25 17.69 10.43
CA ARG A 147 -0.96 18.78 11.36
C ARG A 147 -1.84 19.97 11.03
N TYR A 148 -2.70 20.36 11.96
CA TYR A 148 -3.42 21.63 11.90
C TYR A 148 -3.62 22.20 13.30
N PRO A 149 -2.72 23.08 13.78
CA PRO A 149 -2.68 23.48 15.20
C PRO A 149 -3.96 24.12 15.74
N ARG A 150 -4.80 24.72 14.88
CA ARG A 150 -6.06 25.37 15.28
C ARG A 150 -7.16 24.42 15.71
N GLU A 151 -7.13 23.17 15.23
CA GLU A 151 -8.27 22.26 15.37
C GLU A 151 -7.86 20.85 15.81
N ILE A 152 -6.68 20.40 15.38
CA ILE A 152 -6.20 19.05 15.65
C ILE A 152 -5.30 19.06 16.86
N LYS A 153 -5.70 18.31 17.89
CA LYS A 153 -4.90 18.12 19.09
C LYS A 153 -3.62 17.32 18.76
N PRO A 154 -2.42 17.80 19.16
CA PRO A 154 -1.18 17.07 18.95
C PRO A 154 -1.19 15.68 19.60
N GLY A 155 -0.69 14.67 18.88
CA GLY A 155 -0.58 13.30 19.36
C GLY A 155 -1.89 12.50 19.31
N THR A 156 -2.96 13.04 18.74
CA THR A 156 -4.18 12.28 18.47
C THR A 156 -3.91 11.15 17.48
N VAL A 157 -4.44 9.96 17.78
CA VAL A 157 -4.40 8.76 16.94
C VAL A 157 -5.83 8.35 16.62
N GLN A 158 -6.08 7.95 15.38
CA GLN A 158 -7.37 7.50 14.90
C GLN A 158 -7.22 6.19 14.13
N ASP A 159 -7.99 5.18 14.54
CA ASP A 159 -7.96 3.84 13.95
C ASP A 159 -9.10 3.61 12.94
N SER A 160 -10.05 4.54 12.84
CA SER A 160 -11.14 4.49 11.87
C SER A 160 -10.60 4.48 10.43
N MET A 161 -11.22 3.68 9.57
CA MET A 161 -10.78 3.50 8.18
C MET A 161 -10.88 4.81 7.37
N ALA A 162 -9.75 5.28 6.85
CA ALA A 162 -9.65 6.41 5.93
C ALA A 162 -9.16 5.93 4.55
N LEU A 163 -9.70 6.51 3.48
CA LEU A 163 -9.40 6.15 2.11
C LEU A 163 -8.82 7.34 1.35
N ASN A 164 -8.04 7.08 0.32
CA ASN A 164 -7.49 8.13 -0.55
C ASN A 164 -8.59 8.98 -1.23
N VAL A 165 -9.75 8.39 -1.49
CA VAL A 165 -10.91 9.11 -2.05
C VAL A 165 -11.49 10.15 -1.09
N ASP A 166 -11.17 10.11 0.20
CA ASP A 166 -11.70 11.03 1.22
C ASP A 166 -11.03 12.42 1.22
N PHE A 167 -9.89 12.54 0.54
CA PHE A 167 -9.05 13.73 0.66
C PHE A 167 -9.74 14.96 0.07
N ALA A 168 -10.45 14.80 -1.05
CA ALA A 168 -11.04 15.92 -1.76
C ALA A 168 -12.22 16.53 -0.97
N GLU A 169 -13.07 15.70 -0.38
CA GLU A 169 -14.18 16.06 0.51
C GLU A 169 -13.67 16.71 1.78
N THR A 170 -12.56 16.20 2.33
CA THR A 170 -11.88 16.83 3.47
C THR A 170 -11.42 18.25 3.15
N PHE A 171 -10.88 18.48 1.94
CA PHE A 171 -10.45 19.82 1.53
C PHE A 171 -11.63 20.77 1.32
N LEU A 172 -12.73 20.28 0.73
CA LEU A 172 -13.95 21.07 0.56
C LEU A 172 -14.56 21.47 1.91
N ASP A 173 -14.62 20.54 2.87
CA ASP A 173 -15.10 20.79 4.23
C ASP A 173 -14.28 21.89 4.92
N TYR A 174 -12.95 21.76 4.95
CA TYR A 174 -12.08 22.80 5.52
C TYR A 174 -12.16 24.14 4.80
N ALA A 175 -12.44 24.14 3.49
CA ALA A 175 -12.67 25.35 2.70
C ALA A 175 -14.07 25.96 2.91
N GLY A 176 -14.98 25.29 3.63
CA GLY A 176 -16.37 25.71 3.79
C GLY A 176 -17.17 25.66 2.49
N LEU A 177 -16.77 24.79 1.56
CA LEU A 177 -17.41 24.60 0.26
C LEU A 177 -18.37 23.41 0.30
N PRO A 178 -19.45 23.43 -0.50
CA PRO A 178 -20.34 22.27 -0.61
C PRO A 178 -19.58 21.07 -1.20
N ILE A 179 -19.86 19.88 -0.68
CA ILE A 179 -19.37 18.62 -1.21
C ILE A 179 -20.38 18.10 -2.25
N PRO A 180 -19.99 17.93 -3.53
CA PRO A 180 -20.85 17.34 -4.54
C PRO A 180 -21.32 15.92 -4.17
N GLU A 181 -22.58 15.61 -4.48
CA GLU A 181 -23.22 14.32 -4.14
C GLU A 181 -22.65 13.11 -4.92
N ASP A 182 -21.90 13.36 -5.99
CA ASP A 182 -21.31 12.33 -6.84
C ASP A 182 -19.90 11.89 -6.41
N MET A 183 -19.31 12.57 -5.41
CA MET A 183 -18.05 12.13 -4.82
C MET A 183 -18.29 10.91 -3.90
N GLN A 184 -17.27 10.07 -3.78
CA GLN A 184 -17.39 8.74 -3.17
C GLN A 184 -16.71 8.63 -1.79
N GLY A 185 -15.99 9.67 -1.38
CA GLY A 185 -15.34 9.77 -0.09
C GLY A 185 -16.19 10.52 0.93
N TYR A 186 -15.63 10.65 2.13
CA TYR A 186 -16.23 11.36 3.24
C TYR A 186 -15.19 12.28 3.87
N SER A 187 -15.57 13.46 4.31
CA SER A 187 -14.66 14.34 5.04
C SER A 187 -14.08 13.62 6.26
N LEU A 188 -12.76 13.63 6.38
CA LEU A 188 -12.01 13.08 7.52
C LEU A 188 -11.99 14.05 8.71
N ARG A 189 -12.47 15.29 8.53
CA ARG A 189 -12.44 16.32 9.58
C ARG A 189 -13.07 15.86 10.92
N PRO A 190 -14.26 15.22 10.95
CA PRO A 190 -14.80 14.68 12.21
C PRO A 190 -13.83 13.73 12.92
N LEU A 191 -13.12 12.90 12.15
CA LEU A 191 -12.14 11.98 12.71
C LEU A 191 -10.93 12.71 13.32
N MET A 192 -10.50 13.81 12.70
CA MET A 192 -9.43 14.68 13.20
C MET A 192 -9.83 15.41 14.49
N GLU A 193 -11.12 15.62 14.71
CA GLU A 193 -11.73 16.16 15.93
C GLU A 193 -12.04 15.07 16.99
N GLU A 194 -11.45 13.87 16.86
CA GLU A 194 -11.68 12.72 17.76
C GLU A 194 -13.15 12.27 17.81
N ARG A 195 -13.90 12.50 16.72
CA ARG A 195 -15.33 12.18 16.61
C ARG A 195 -15.60 11.27 15.41
N THR A 196 -15.75 9.98 15.68
CA THR A 196 -16.17 9.00 14.67
C THR A 196 -17.69 9.05 14.46
N PRO A 197 -18.19 9.36 13.24
CA PRO A 197 -19.61 9.26 12.92
C PRO A 197 -20.16 7.83 13.13
N LYS A 198 -21.45 7.71 13.45
CA LYS A 198 -22.07 6.39 13.74
C LYS A 198 -22.17 5.49 12.51
N ASP A 199 -22.26 6.09 11.34
CA ASP A 199 -22.36 5.49 10.02
C ASP A 199 -21.01 5.49 9.29
N TRP A 200 -19.91 5.68 10.01
CA TRP A 200 -18.59 5.60 9.41
C TRP A 200 -18.34 4.21 8.84
N ARG A 201 -17.65 4.15 7.69
CA ARG A 201 -17.41 2.90 6.98
C ARG A 201 -16.57 1.92 7.82
N THR A 202 -16.90 0.65 7.71
CA THR A 202 -16.18 -0.48 8.33
C THR A 202 -15.60 -1.44 7.30
N SER A 203 -15.79 -1.13 6.02
CA SER A 203 -15.31 -1.88 4.85
C SER A 203 -14.82 -0.90 3.77
N MET A 204 -13.90 -1.36 2.94
CA MET A 204 -13.45 -0.63 1.75
C MET A 204 -13.34 -1.56 0.55
N TYR A 205 -13.59 -1.00 -0.63
CA TYR A 205 -13.41 -1.66 -1.92
C TYR A 205 -12.04 -1.32 -2.50
N TYR A 206 -11.42 -2.30 -3.16
CA TYR A 206 -10.17 -2.11 -3.89
C TYR A 206 -10.28 -2.73 -5.29
N ARG A 207 -9.63 -2.09 -6.27
CA ARG A 207 -9.59 -2.56 -7.66
C ARG A 207 -8.22 -2.34 -8.29
N TYR A 208 -7.69 -3.39 -8.92
CA TYR A 208 -6.48 -3.38 -9.72
C TYR A 208 -6.75 -3.94 -11.12
N TRP A 209 -6.43 -3.18 -12.16
CA TRP A 209 -6.83 -3.46 -13.55
C TRP A 209 -5.72 -4.01 -14.45
N GLU A 210 -4.45 -3.91 -14.05
CA GLU A 210 -3.30 -4.18 -14.91
C GLU A 210 -2.98 -5.68 -15.00
N HIS A 211 -3.86 -6.45 -15.64
CA HIS A 211 -3.74 -7.90 -15.75
C HIS A 211 -2.45 -8.32 -16.46
N LEU A 212 -1.57 -8.99 -15.73
CA LEU A 212 -0.30 -9.54 -16.21
C LEU A 212 0.63 -8.50 -16.88
N SER A 213 0.40 -7.21 -16.61
CA SER A 213 1.17 -6.10 -17.17
C SER A 213 2.66 -6.24 -16.84
N LEU A 214 3.52 -6.00 -17.83
CA LEU A 214 4.97 -6.01 -17.63
C LEU A 214 5.44 -4.74 -16.90
N PRO A 215 6.45 -4.83 -16.03
CA PRO A 215 7.26 -6.03 -15.78
C PRO A 215 6.68 -6.98 -14.72
N HIS A 216 5.65 -6.58 -13.98
CA HIS A 216 5.28 -7.22 -12.70
C HIS A 216 4.39 -8.46 -12.80
N LYS A 217 3.70 -8.66 -13.93
CA LYS A 217 2.89 -9.86 -14.21
C LYS A 217 1.87 -10.23 -13.12
N VAL A 218 1.26 -9.23 -12.47
CA VAL A 218 0.24 -9.49 -11.44
C VAL A 218 -1.14 -9.66 -12.06
N GLY A 219 -1.86 -10.70 -11.62
CA GLY A 219 -3.24 -10.92 -12.04
C GLY A 219 -4.15 -9.78 -11.60
N ALA A 220 -4.95 -9.24 -12.52
CA ALA A 220 -5.95 -8.24 -12.18
C ALA A 220 -6.97 -8.78 -11.17
N HIS A 221 -7.36 -7.94 -10.22
CA HIS A 221 -8.18 -8.34 -9.08
C HIS A 221 -8.98 -7.19 -8.50
N TYR A 222 -9.97 -7.55 -7.71
CA TYR A 222 -10.68 -6.65 -6.82
C TYR A 222 -11.02 -7.36 -5.52
N GLY A 223 -11.43 -6.60 -4.53
CA GLY A 223 -11.76 -7.17 -3.25
C GLY A 223 -12.32 -6.17 -2.28
N LEU A 224 -12.54 -6.63 -1.06
CA LEU A 224 -12.82 -5.76 0.06
C LEU A 224 -11.93 -6.08 1.25
N ARG A 225 -11.75 -5.09 2.11
CA ARG A 225 -11.12 -5.21 3.42
C ARG A 225 -12.05 -4.63 4.47
N THR A 226 -12.37 -5.41 5.49
CA THR A 226 -12.99 -4.93 6.73
C THR A 226 -11.92 -4.75 7.80
N GLU A 227 -12.30 -4.36 9.02
CA GLU A 227 -11.35 -4.29 10.14
C GLU A 227 -10.64 -5.62 10.43
N ARG A 228 -11.29 -6.76 10.14
CA ARG A 228 -10.76 -8.09 10.45
C ARG A 228 -10.53 -8.98 9.24
N TYR A 229 -11.32 -8.87 8.18
CA TYR A 229 -11.24 -9.82 7.06
C TYR A 229 -10.87 -9.12 5.76
N LYS A 230 -10.15 -9.83 4.90
CA LYS A 230 -9.86 -9.38 3.54
C LYS A 230 -10.26 -10.45 2.55
N LEU A 231 -11.07 -10.09 1.55
CA LEU A 231 -11.53 -10.97 0.48
C LEU A 231 -11.02 -10.44 -0.85
N VAL A 232 -10.24 -11.23 -1.57
CA VAL A 232 -9.64 -10.87 -2.86
C VAL A 232 -10.15 -11.82 -3.93
N TYR A 233 -10.46 -11.29 -5.11
CA TYR A 233 -10.85 -12.05 -6.29
C TYR A 233 -9.97 -11.68 -7.48
N TYR A 234 -9.17 -12.64 -7.92
CA TYR A 234 -8.42 -12.56 -9.16
C TYR A 234 -9.33 -13.04 -10.27
N TYR A 235 -9.83 -12.11 -11.08
CA TYR A 235 -10.86 -12.42 -12.08
C TYR A 235 -10.27 -12.95 -13.40
N GLY A 236 -8.94 -12.98 -13.54
CA GLY A 236 -8.26 -13.76 -14.56
C GLY A 236 -8.33 -13.21 -15.99
N GLU A 237 -8.72 -11.96 -16.20
CA GLU A 237 -8.96 -11.39 -17.54
C GLU A 237 -8.35 -9.99 -17.71
N ALA A 238 -8.04 -9.59 -18.95
CA ALA A 238 -7.50 -8.26 -19.24
C ALA A 238 -8.58 -7.16 -19.30
N LEU A 239 -9.81 -7.53 -19.67
CA LEU A 239 -10.96 -6.62 -19.85
C LEU A 239 -10.67 -5.38 -20.73
N GLY A 240 -9.75 -5.52 -21.68
CA GLY A 240 -9.33 -4.42 -22.57
C GLY A 240 -8.61 -3.27 -21.85
N SER A 241 -8.15 -3.48 -20.61
CA SER A 241 -7.39 -2.50 -19.84
C SER A 241 -6.07 -2.17 -20.54
N LYS A 242 -5.68 -0.89 -20.55
CA LYS A 242 -4.46 -0.45 -21.23
C LYS A 242 -3.22 -1.04 -20.53
N GLY A 243 -2.38 -1.74 -21.28
CA GLY A 243 -1.15 -2.36 -20.76
C GLY A 243 -1.36 -3.76 -20.20
N ALA A 244 -2.61 -4.19 -20.00
CA ALA A 244 -2.91 -5.57 -19.65
C ALA A 244 -2.57 -6.51 -20.81
N ILE A 245 -2.12 -7.72 -20.48
CA ILE A 245 -1.86 -8.79 -21.45
C ILE A 245 -3.12 -9.64 -21.57
N ASP A 246 -3.58 -9.85 -22.80
CA ASP A 246 -4.80 -10.60 -23.11
C ASP A 246 -4.55 -12.13 -23.06
N GLU A 247 -4.21 -12.61 -21.87
CA GLU A 247 -4.03 -14.02 -21.55
C GLU A 247 -4.89 -14.40 -20.34
N SER A 248 -5.89 -15.24 -20.52
CA SER A 248 -6.76 -15.66 -19.41
C SER A 248 -6.00 -16.49 -18.36
N ARG A 249 -6.43 -16.35 -17.10
CA ARG A 249 -6.10 -17.25 -15.98
C ARG A 249 -7.39 -17.81 -15.39
N THR A 250 -7.29 -18.95 -14.73
CA THR A 250 -8.43 -19.46 -13.94
C THR A 250 -8.73 -18.45 -12.83
N PRO A 251 -9.99 -18.04 -12.64
CA PRO A 251 -10.32 -17.13 -11.55
C PRO A 251 -10.11 -17.78 -10.18
N GLU A 252 -9.58 -17.01 -9.24
CA GLU A 252 -9.18 -17.47 -7.91
C GLU A 252 -9.66 -16.50 -6.84
N TRP A 253 -9.91 -17.02 -5.64
CA TRP A 253 -10.27 -16.22 -4.48
C TRP A 253 -9.24 -16.41 -3.36
N GLU A 254 -9.05 -15.36 -2.57
CA GLU A 254 -8.38 -15.44 -1.29
C GLU A 254 -9.25 -14.82 -0.19
N LEU A 255 -9.27 -15.43 1.00
CA LEU A 255 -9.84 -14.87 2.21
C LEU A 255 -8.78 -14.92 3.33
N PHE A 256 -8.54 -13.79 4.00
CA PHE A 256 -7.63 -13.69 5.15
C PHE A 256 -8.38 -13.22 6.39
N ASP A 257 -8.07 -13.84 7.54
CA ASP A 257 -8.48 -13.40 8.88
C ASP A 257 -7.32 -12.64 9.52
N LEU A 258 -7.31 -11.31 9.37
CA LEU A 258 -6.22 -10.42 9.76
C LEU A 258 -5.96 -10.39 11.26
N GLU A 259 -6.90 -10.87 12.09
CA GLU A 259 -6.68 -11.03 13.53
C GLU A 259 -5.81 -12.25 13.83
N LYS A 260 -5.99 -13.35 13.09
CA LYS A 260 -5.24 -14.60 13.26
C LYS A 260 -3.98 -14.68 12.40
N ASP A 261 -4.04 -14.06 11.23
CA ASP A 261 -3.00 -14.05 10.21
C ASP A 261 -2.78 -12.60 9.71
N PRO A 262 -2.18 -11.74 10.56
CA PRO A 262 -1.95 -10.34 10.21
C PRO A 262 -0.95 -10.16 9.05
N MET A 263 -0.21 -11.21 8.72
CA MET A 263 0.75 -11.24 7.62
C MET A 263 0.19 -11.85 6.34
N GLU A 264 -1.09 -12.25 6.30
CA GLU A 264 -1.78 -12.70 5.09
C GLU A 264 -1.05 -13.84 4.34
N LEU A 265 -0.57 -14.82 5.10
CA LEU A 265 0.19 -15.97 4.60
C LEU A 265 -0.71 -17.14 4.20
N ASN A 266 -1.89 -17.25 4.80
CA ASN A 266 -2.75 -18.42 4.68
C ASN A 266 -4.15 -18.01 4.29
N SER A 267 -4.53 -18.34 3.06
CA SER A 267 -5.90 -18.16 2.62
C SER A 267 -6.81 -19.20 3.28
N VAL A 268 -7.86 -18.75 3.94
CA VAL A 268 -8.89 -19.58 4.56
C VAL A 268 -10.15 -19.67 3.70
N TYR A 269 -10.06 -19.35 2.39
CA TYR A 269 -11.23 -19.31 1.50
C TYR A 269 -11.97 -20.66 1.40
N ASP A 270 -11.22 -21.76 1.35
CA ASP A 270 -11.77 -23.12 1.28
C ASP A 270 -12.04 -23.75 2.67
N ASP A 271 -11.80 -23.02 3.75
CA ASP A 271 -12.04 -23.50 5.11
C ASP A 271 -13.56 -23.53 5.40
N PRO A 272 -14.12 -24.70 5.77
CA PRO A 272 -15.52 -24.83 6.14
C PRO A 272 -15.96 -23.95 7.32
N ASP A 273 -15.03 -23.60 8.23
CA ASP A 273 -15.33 -22.78 9.41
C ASP A 273 -15.59 -21.31 9.04
N TYR A 274 -15.17 -20.88 7.84
CA TYR A 274 -15.30 -19.51 7.35
C TYR A 274 -16.47 -19.29 6.38
N GLN A 275 -17.33 -20.30 6.15
CA GLN A 275 -18.38 -20.21 5.11
C GLN A 275 -19.42 -19.11 5.36
N GLU A 276 -19.86 -18.90 6.60
CA GLU A 276 -20.80 -17.80 6.91
C GLU A 276 -20.11 -16.43 6.76
N VAL A 277 -18.86 -16.31 7.20
CA VAL A 277 -18.05 -15.09 7.00
C VAL A 277 -17.90 -14.79 5.51
N LEU A 278 -17.54 -15.79 4.71
CA LEU A 278 -17.37 -15.65 3.26
C LEU A 278 -18.66 -15.17 2.58
N LYS A 279 -19.81 -15.69 3.01
CA LYS A 279 -21.12 -15.27 2.49
C LYS A 279 -21.41 -13.81 2.83
N GLU A 280 -21.16 -13.38 4.06
CA GLU A 280 -21.32 -11.97 4.47
C GLU A 280 -20.39 -11.05 3.68
N LEU A 281 -19.13 -11.43 3.51
CA LEU A 281 -18.15 -10.64 2.75
C LEU A 281 -18.51 -10.56 1.26
N LYS A 282 -19.03 -11.63 0.64
CA LYS A 282 -19.50 -11.57 -0.75
C LYS A 282 -20.71 -10.63 -0.90
N GLN A 283 -21.64 -10.64 0.04
CA GLN A 283 -22.77 -9.70 0.05
C GLN A 283 -22.31 -8.25 0.20
N GLU A 284 -21.34 -8.01 1.08
CA GLU A 284 -20.76 -6.68 1.26
C GLU A 284 -19.98 -6.22 0.02
N LEU A 285 -19.26 -7.14 -0.63
CA LEU A 285 -18.56 -6.86 -1.89
C LEU A 285 -19.54 -6.43 -2.97
N ASP A 286 -20.65 -7.15 -3.13
CA ASP A 286 -21.69 -6.80 -4.10
C ASP A 286 -22.34 -5.44 -3.78
N ARG A 287 -22.58 -5.15 -2.49
CA ARG A 287 -23.09 -3.84 -2.03
C ARG A 287 -22.13 -2.71 -2.42
N LEU A 288 -20.84 -2.86 -2.12
CA LEU A 288 -19.80 -1.88 -2.44
C LEU A 288 -19.64 -1.69 -3.95
N LYS A 289 -19.61 -2.77 -4.73
CA LYS A 289 -19.55 -2.71 -6.19
C LYS A 289 -20.75 -1.97 -6.79
N PHE A 290 -21.95 -2.23 -6.27
CA PHE A 290 -23.16 -1.54 -6.70
C PHE A 290 -23.12 -0.04 -6.37
N GLU A 291 -22.76 0.31 -5.13
CA GLU A 291 -22.62 1.68 -4.66
C GLU A 291 -21.61 2.48 -5.50
N LEU A 292 -20.45 1.89 -5.76
CA LEU A 292 -19.36 2.50 -6.53
C LEU A 292 -19.53 2.41 -8.04
N LYS A 293 -20.62 1.78 -8.50
CA LYS A 293 -20.95 1.56 -9.92
C LYS A 293 -19.88 0.75 -10.67
N ASP A 294 -19.09 -0.06 -9.96
CA ASP A 294 -18.15 -1.02 -10.56
C ASP A 294 -18.85 -2.37 -10.77
N THR A 295 -19.74 -2.42 -11.76
CA THR A 295 -20.58 -3.61 -12.05
C THR A 295 -19.99 -4.52 -13.11
N LYS A 296 -18.75 -4.26 -13.54
CA LYS A 296 -18.03 -5.06 -14.54
C LYS A 296 -17.09 -6.09 -13.90
#